data_AF-A0A919QIQ6-F1
#
_entry.id   AF-A0A919QIQ6-F1
#
_cell.length_a   1.000
_cell.length_b   1.000
_cell.length_c   1.000
_cell.angle_alpha   90.00
_cell.angle_beta   90.00
_cell.angle_gamma   90.00
#
_symmetry.space_group_name_H-M   'P 1'
#
loop_
_entity.id
_entity.type
_entity.pdbx_description
1 polymer ?
#
loop_
_entity_poly.entity_id
_entity_poly.type
_entity_poly.pdbx_seq_one_letter_code
_entity_poly.pdbx_strand_id
1 'polypeptide(L)'
;MTPSTAVGSFAERCRLLTAGRGPVWLGVAPSSRWLTEWELPDTVPGARRYCEITLEAATGLLTGLKVQTPFFLRFGTAGLDLLAWYARAAGEAGLLVLADAKIGDADDTMRAHADLYLGPGSVVGADAVTAHAFLGLGSLGPLFTYAAGTGTGVLVLVRTSNHAATEVQGAPHAGGGTVAQALAEGLTRLIEAAGWERAGPVGALVGARPPESHDLVGRLPYGVLELPGLGRPGRTVAEVVGPALARTEPLLLPVTTGALRHGPGVARLRASLARWQEDVRTAFPPSQQNVDTGINDFRDDPVKRPA
;
A
#
# COMPACT_ATOMS: atom_id res chain seq x y z
N MET A 1 1.15 2.97 -29.26
CA MET A 1 0.23 2.72 -28.14
C MET A 1 0.21 3.97 -27.29
N THR A 2 -0.92 4.68 -27.28
CA THR A 2 -1.15 5.81 -26.38
C THR A 2 -1.10 5.32 -24.93
N PRO A 3 -0.39 5.99 -24.01
CA PRO A 3 -0.42 5.60 -22.61
C PRO A 3 -1.85 5.76 -22.11
N SER A 4 -2.41 4.71 -21.53
CA SER A 4 -3.63 4.81 -20.72
C SER A 4 -3.29 5.73 -19.55
N THR A 5 -3.68 7.00 -19.64
CA THR A 5 -3.60 7.95 -18.53
C THR A 5 -4.49 7.40 -17.42
N ALA A 6 -3.87 6.83 -16.38
CA ALA A 6 -4.58 6.57 -15.14
C ALA A 6 -5.25 7.88 -14.73
N VAL A 7 -6.57 7.86 -14.55
CA VAL A 7 -7.34 9.01 -14.11
C VAL A 7 -6.94 9.28 -12.66
N GLY A 8 -6.11 10.30 -12.45
CA GLY A 8 -5.71 10.79 -11.13
C GLY A 8 -4.49 10.11 -10.48
N SER A 9 -3.95 10.77 -9.46
CA SER A 9 -2.79 10.28 -8.69
C SER A 9 -3.13 9.05 -7.84
N PHE A 10 -2.11 8.34 -7.35
CA PHE A 10 -2.31 7.19 -6.44
C PHE A 10 -3.16 7.57 -5.21
N ALA A 11 -2.95 8.75 -4.64
CA ALA A 11 -3.74 9.23 -3.51
C ALA A 11 -5.22 9.44 -3.88
N GLU A 12 -5.50 10.01 -5.05
CA GLU A 12 -6.88 10.22 -5.53
C GLU A 12 -7.59 8.89 -5.78
N ARG A 13 -6.91 7.95 -6.44
CA ARG A 13 -7.44 6.60 -6.68
C ARG A 13 -7.68 5.85 -5.37
N CYS A 14 -6.76 5.96 -4.40
CA CYS A 14 -6.95 5.44 -3.05
C CYS A 14 -8.20 6.04 -2.38
N ARG A 15 -8.39 7.36 -2.48
CA ARG A 15 -9.54 8.07 -1.89
C ARG A 15 -10.87 7.57 -2.48
N LEU A 16 -10.95 7.52 -3.81
CA LEU A 16 -12.15 7.09 -4.53
C LEU A 16 -12.55 5.65 -4.18
N LEU A 17 -11.60 4.71 -4.21
CA LEU A 17 -11.88 3.32 -3.91
C LEU A 17 -12.19 3.10 -2.42
N THR A 18 -11.50 3.78 -1.52
CA THR A 18 -11.71 3.69 -0.07
C THR A 18 -13.11 4.18 0.33
N ALA A 19 -13.66 5.19 -0.35
CA ALA A 19 -15.00 5.69 -0.06
C ALA A 19 -16.09 4.61 -0.22
N GLY A 20 -15.96 3.74 -1.22
CA GLY A 20 -16.92 2.64 -1.46
C GLY A 20 -16.54 1.30 -0.80
N ARG A 21 -15.26 1.05 -0.56
CA ARG A 21 -14.73 -0.27 -0.15
C ARG A 21 -14.05 -0.27 1.23
N GLY A 22 -13.86 0.88 1.84
CA GLY A 22 -13.12 1.03 3.09
C GLY A 22 -11.60 0.83 2.96
N PRO A 23 -10.85 1.14 4.03
CA PRO A 23 -9.39 1.25 3.99
C PRO A 23 -8.66 -0.09 4.23
N VAL A 24 -9.38 -1.22 4.23
CA VAL A 24 -8.77 -2.54 4.45
C VAL A 24 -8.09 -3.03 3.18
N TRP A 25 -6.84 -3.46 3.33
CA TRP A 25 -6.02 -4.05 2.26
C TRP A 25 -5.62 -5.47 2.65
N LEU A 26 -5.49 -6.38 1.68
CA LEU A 26 -4.95 -7.72 1.94
C LEU A 26 -3.44 -7.70 1.71
N GLY A 27 -2.68 -8.08 2.74
CA GLY A 27 -1.26 -8.37 2.57
C GLY A 27 -1.07 -9.75 1.95
N VAL A 28 -0.36 -9.80 0.82
CA VAL A 28 -0.17 -10.99 -0.01
C VAL A 28 1.29 -11.44 0.08
N ALA A 29 1.50 -12.70 0.47
CA ALA A 29 2.82 -13.26 0.68
C ALA A 29 2.78 -14.79 0.45
N PRO A 30 3.11 -15.29 -0.76
CA PRO A 30 3.22 -16.72 -1.03
C PRO A 30 4.50 -17.32 -0.40
N SER A 31 4.61 -17.20 0.92
CA SER A 31 5.70 -17.74 1.73
C SER A 31 5.55 -19.24 1.88
N SER A 32 6.66 -19.95 2.12
CA SER A 32 6.64 -21.40 2.39
C SER A 32 5.66 -21.77 3.51
N ARG A 33 5.53 -20.91 4.52
CA ARG A 33 4.54 -21.07 5.59
C ARG A 33 3.10 -21.13 5.04
N TRP A 34 2.68 -20.12 4.27
CA TRP A 34 1.30 -20.05 3.76
C TRP A 34 1.01 -21.10 2.71
N LEU A 35 1.99 -21.44 1.87
CA LEU A 35 1.84 -22.53 0.90
C LEU A 35 1.62 -23.86 1.63
N THR A 36 2.43 -24.18 2.64
CA THR A 36 2.25 -25.38 3.47
C THR A 36 0.92 -25.36 4.24
N GLU A 37 0.56 -24.25 4.90
CA GLU A 37 -0.72 -24.14 5.64
C GLU A 37 -1.95 -24.29 4.73
N TRP A 38 -1.82 -24.01 3.43
CA TRP A 38 -2.89 -24.16 2.44
C TRP A 38 -2.77 -25.45 1.61
N GLU A 39 -1.85 -26.34 1.97
CA GLU A 39 -1.57 -27.59 1.26
C GLU A 39 -1.22 -27.38 -0.23
N LEU A 40 -0.56 -26.26 -0.53
CA LEU A 40 -0.04 -25.91 -1.84
C LEU A 40 1.46 -26.23 -1.92
N PRO A 41 1.98 -26.69 -3.08
CA PRO A 41 3.39 -26.98 -3.23
C PRO A 41 4.23 -25.69 -3.14
N ASP A 42 5.39 -25.74 -2.48
CA ASP A 42 6.33 -24.61 -2.37
C ASP A 42 7.09 -24.38 -3.68
N THR A 43 6.36 -23.98 -4.72
CA THR A 43 6.80 -23.84 -6.11
C THR A 43 6.05 -22.68 -6.78
N VAL A 44 6.50 -22.24 -7.96
CA VAL A 44 5.80 -21.19 -8.73
C VAL A 44 4.32 -21.53 -9.00
N PRO A 45 3.95 -22.77 -9.42
CA PRO A 45 2.54 -23.14 -9.54
C PRO A 45 1.72 -23.02 -8.24
N GLY A 46 2.29 -23.41 -7.10
CA GLY A 46 1.61 -23.26 -5.81
C GLY A 46 1.45 -21.79 -5.40
N ALA A 47 2.49 -20.97 -5.62
CA ALA A 47 2.43 -19.53 -5.42
C ALA A 47 1.39 -18.86 -6.33
N ARG A 48 1.27 -19.30 -7.59
CA ARG A 48 0.22 -18.85 -8.50
C ARG A 48 -1.17 -19.20 -7.97
N ARG A 49 -1.37 -20.43 -7.51
CA ARG A 49 -2.66 -20.84 -6.94
C ARG A 49 -3.03 -20.02 -5.70
N TYR A 50 -2.07 -19.75 -4.83
CA TYR A 50 -2.23 -18.84 -3.70
C TYR A 50 -2.70 -17.45 -4.16
N CYS A 51 -2.05 -16.90 -5.20
CA CYS A 51 -2.40 -15.59 -5.76
C CYS A 51 -3.81 -15.55 -6.35
N GLU A 52 -4.22 -16.57 -7.11
CA GLU A 52 -5.57 -16.67 -7.67
C GLU A 52 -6.63 -16.65 -6.55
N ILE A 53 -6.42 -17.41 -5.48
CA ILE A 53 -7.32 -17.46 -4.32
C ILE A 53 -7.41 -16.07 -3.64
N THR A 54 -6.27 -15.41 -3.41
CA THR A 54 -6.27 -14.09 -2.76
C THR A 54 -6.89 -13.00 -3.62
N LEU A 55 -6.68 -13.07 -4.94
CA LEU A 55 -7.29 -12.15 -5.90
C LEU A 55 -8.81 -12.30 -5.92
N GLU A 56 -9.30 -13.53 -6.05
CA GLU A 56 -10.74 -13.84 -6.08
C GLU A 56 -11.42 -13.39 -4.78
N ALA A 57 -10.80 -13.66 -3.62
CA ALA A 57 -11.34 -13.26 -2.33
C ALA A 57 -11.42 -11.73 -2.15
N ALA A 58 -10.44 -10.98 -2.67
CA ALA A 58 -10.35 -9.52 -2.53
C ALA A 58 -11.20 -8.74 -3.55
N THR A 59 -11.45 -9.32 -4.73
CA THR A 59 -12.12 -8.63 -5.86
C THR A 59 -13.51 -8.12 -5.47
N GLY A 60 -13.78 -6.86 -5.82
CA GLY A 60 -15.04 -6.18 -5.50
C GLY A 60 -15.29 -5.94 -4.01
N LEU A 61 -14.35 -6.31 -3.12
CA LEU A 61 -14.46 -6.12 -1.68
C LEU A 61 -13.45 -5.08 -1.19
N LEU A 62 -12.16 -5.24 -1.52
CA LEU A 62 -11.09 -4.41 -0.98
C LEU A 62 -10.69 -3.25 -1.90
N THR A 63 -10.02 -2.25 -1.33
CA THR A 63 -9.38 -1.16 -2.08
C THR A 63 -8.15 -1.64 -2.83
N GLY A 64 -7.33 -2.49 -2.20
CA GLY A 64 -6.11 -2.96 -2.82
C GLY A 64 -5.40 -4.10 -2.08
N LEU A 65 -4.24 -4.45 -2.63
CA LEU A 65 -3.36 -5.54 -2.21
C LEU A 65 -1.98 -4.96 -1.86
N LYS A 66 -1.41 -5.41 -0.74
CA LYS A 66 -0.02 -5.11 -0.38
C LYS A 66 0.85 -6.34 -0.59
N VAL A 67 1.62 -6.33 -1.67
CA VAL A 67 2.36 -7.51 -2.17
C VAL A 67 3.78 -7.51 -1.64
N GLN A 68 4.13 -8.50 -0.83
CA GLN A 68 5.48 -8.67 -0.29
C GLN A 68 6.40 -9.26 -1.36
N THR A 69 7.11 -8.41 -2.10
CA THR A 69 7.88 -8.82 -3.29
C THR A 69 8.96 -9.89 -3.03
N PRO A 70 9.65 -9.94 -1.86
CA PRO A 70 10.65 -10.99 -1.61
C PRO A 70 10.11 -12.42 -1.69
N PHE A 71 8.83 -12.64 -1.35
CA PHE A 71 8.22 -13.98 -1.43
C PHE A 71 7.93 -14.45 -2.86
N PHE A 72 7.95 -13.53 -3.83
CA PHE A 72 7.91 -13.83 -5.25
C PHE A 72 9.32 -14.01 -5.80
N LEU A 73 10.21 -13.05 -5.52
CA LEU A 73 11.57 -13.00 -6.07
C LEU A 73 12.45 -14.20 -5.69
N ARG A 74 12.15 -14.88 -4.57
CA ARG A 74 12.83 -16.13 -4.19
C ARG A 74 12.69 -17.26 -5.24
N PHE A 75 11.73 -17.16 -6.17
CA PHE A 75 11.56 -18.09 -7.28
C PHE A 75 12.32 -17.68 -8.55
N GLY A 76 13.21 -16.69 -8.48
CA GLY A 76 13.97 -16.19 -9.63
C GLY A 76 13.08 -15.46 -10.65
N THR A 77 13.43 -15.59 -11.93
CA THR A 77 12.73 -14.91 -13.04
C THR A 77 11.25 -15.30 -13.13
N ALA A 78 10.93 -16.58 -12.95
CA ALA A 78 9.54 -17.05 -12.91
C ALA A 78 8.73 -16.43 -11.77
N GLY A 79 9.40 -16.05 -10.66
CA GLY A 79 8.80 -15.30 -9.57
C GLY A 79 8.51 -13.84 -9.92
N LEU A 80 9.41 -13.19 -10.66
CA LEU A 80 9.20 -11.85 -11.20
C LEU A 80 8.03 -11.83 -12.20
N ASP A 81 7.97 -12.81 -13.10
CA ASP A 81 6.85 -12.97 -14.04
C ASP A 81 5.53 -13.17 -13.31
N LEU A 82 5.52 -13.96 -12.23
CA LEU A 82 4.34 -14.16 -11.40
C LEU A 82 3.92 -12.86 -10.69
N LEU A 83 4.89 -12.07 -10.19
CA LEU A 83 4.62 -10.78 -9.55
C LEU A 83 3.99 -9.79 -10.54
N ALA A 84 4.55 -9.67 -11.74
CA ALA A 84 4.03 -8.82 -12.81
C ALA A 84 2.63 -9.26 -13.27
N TRP A 85 2.42 -10.57 -13.45
CA TRP A 85 1.11 -11.13 -13.74
C TRP A 85 0.10 -10.78 -12.65
N TYR A 86 0.47 -10.93 -11.38
CA TYR A 86 -0.43 -10.70 -10.25
C TYR A 86 -0.83 -9.23 -10.14
N ALA A 87 0.12 -8.31 -10.33
CA ALA A 87 -0.16 -6.88 -10.31
C ALA A 87 -1.11 -6.49 -11.45
N ARG A 88 -0.89 -6.99 -12.67
CA ARG A 88 -1.81 -6.77 -13.80
C ARG A 88 -3.20 -7.34 -13.53
N ALA A 89 -3.29 -8.58 -13.06
CA ALA A 89 -4.58 -9.22 -12.77
C ALA A 89 -5.35 -8.49 -11.66
N ALA A 90 -4.66 -7.92 -10.67
CA ALA A 90 -5.27 -7.06 -9.65
C ALA A 90 -5.84 -5.77 -10.26
N GLY A 91 -5.09 -5.11 -11.15
CA GLY A 91 -5.58 -3.93 -11.87
C GLY A 91 -6.80 -4.23 -12.73
N GLU A 92 -6.81 -5.35 -13.46
CA GLU A 92 -7.96 -5.83 -14.25
C GLU A 92 -9.19 -6.10 -13.37
N ALA A 93 -8.98 -6.54 -12.12
CA ALA A 93 -10.02 -6.73 -11.11
C ALA A 93 -10.41 -5.44 -10.36
N GLY A 94 -9.83 -4.29 -10.73
CA GLY A 94 -10.11 -3.00 -10.10
C GLY A 94 -9.57 -2.86 -8.68
N LEU A 95 -8.45 -3.52 -8.37
CA LEU A 95 -7.71 -3.39 -7.10
C LEU A 95 -6.42 -2.60 -7.32
N LEU A 96 -6.03 -1.79 -6.34
CA LEU A 96 -4.71 -1.15 -6.31
C LEU A 96 -3.63 -2.11 -5.80
N VAL A 97 -2.40 -1.93 -6.24
CA VAL A 97 -1.25 -2.75 -5.85
C VAL A 97 -0.16 -1.88 -5.23
N LEU A 98 0.14 -2.13 -3.96
CA LEU A 98 1.32 -1.63 -3.28
C LEU A 98 2.40 -2.73 -3.27
N ALA A 99 3.47 -2.54 -4.03
CA ALA A 99 4.66 -3.38 -3.96
C ALA A 99 5.44 -3.07 -2.68
N ASP A 100 5.37 -3.97 -1.68
CA ASP A 100 6.15 -3.83 -0.45
C ASP A 100 7.58 -4.37 -0.65
N ALA A 101 8.38 -3.59 -1.38
CA ALA A 101 9.75 -3.92 -1.77
C ALA A 101 10.83 -3.31 -0.86
N LYS A 102 10.51 -2.22 -0.13
CA LYS A 102 11.43 -1.50 0.75
C LYS A 102 12.74 -1.15 0.03
N ILE A 103 12.61 -0.52 -1.13
CA ILE A 103 13.76 -0.11 -1.95
C ILE A 103 14.45 1.12 -1.33
N GLY A 104 15.75 1.27 -1.56
CA GLY A 104 16.53 2.41 -1.11
C GLY A 104 17.90 2.39 -1.77
N ASP A 105 18.22 3.49 -2.44
CA ASP A 105 19.39 3.70 -3.28
C ASP A 105 19.49 5.23 -3.54
N ALA A 106 20.37 5.66 -4.44
CA ALA A 106 20.53 7.08 -4.80
C ALA A 106 20.56 7.30 -6.33
N ASP A 107 20.31 8.54 -6.72
CA ASP A 107 20.49 9.06 -8.08
C ASP A 107 19.86 8.17 -9.17
N ASP A 108 20.62 7.84 -10.22
CA ASP A 108 20.12 7.06 -11.37
C ASP A 108 19.73 5.62 -10.99
N THR A 109 20.32 5.04 -9.95
CA THR A 109 19.93 3.69 -9.49
C THR A 109 18.51 3.70 -8.93
N MET A 110 18.09 4.81 -8.32
CA MET A 110 16.72 4.96 -7.86
C MET A 110 15.70 4.98 -9.01
N ARG A 111 16.08 5.48 -10.19
CA ARG A 111 15.25 5.40 -11.40
C ARG A 111 15.10 3.97 -11.90
N ALA A 112 16.16 3.15 -11.84
CA ALA A 112 16.06 1.73 -12.22
C ALA A 112 15.04 0.97 -11.35
N HIS A 113 14.90 1.32 -10.07
CA HIS A 113 13.83 0.79 -9.24
C HIS A 113 12.43 1.25 -9.68
N ALA A 114 12.28 2.47 -10.16
CA ALA A 114 11.01 2.95 -10.71
C ALA A 114 10.63 2.16 -11.98
N ASP A 115 11.57 1.95 -12.90
CA ASP A 115 11.38 1.14 -14.12
C ASP A 115 11.04 -0.32 -13.82
N LEU A 116 11.48 -0.85 -12.66
CA LEU A 116 11.09 -2.17 -12.20
C LEU A 116 9.67 -2.21 -11.64
N TYR A 117 9.29 -1.23 -10.80
CA TYR A 117 8.08 -1.36 -9.97
C TYR A 117 6.89 -0.50 -10.37
N LEU A 118 7.07 0.75 -10.81
CA LEU A 118 6.03 1.76 -10.77
C LEU A 118 5.35 2.01 -12.12
N GLY A 119 4.04 1.77 -12.15
CA GLY A 119 3.17 2.19 -13.25
C GLY A 119 3.22 1.27 -14.48
N PRO A 120 2.30 1.45 -15.43
CA PRO A 120 2.07 0.50 -16.53
C PRO A 120 3.25 0.33 -17.50
N GLY A 121 4.23 1.25 -17.47
CA GLY A 121 5.47 1.14 -18.25
C GLY A 121 6.58 0.34 -17.56
N SER A 122 6.42 -0.02 -16.29
CA SER A 122 7.39 -0.80 -15.52
C SER A 122 7.21 -2.30 -15.70
N VAL A 123 8.20 -3.09 -15.28
CA VAL A 123 8.14 -4.57 -15.35
C VAL A 123 7.01 -5.13 -14.49
N VAL A 124 6.83 -4.61 -13.26
CA VAL A 124 5.81 -5.11 -12.33
C VAL A 124 4.45 -4.44 -12.53
N GLY A 125 4.41 -3.14 -12.82
CA GLY A 125 3.15 -2.42 -13.00
C GLY A 125 2.40 -2.08 -11.70
N ALA A 126 3.10 -1.91 -10.58
CA ALA A 126 2.47 -1.56 -9.31
C ALA A 126 2.01 -0.09 -9.26
N ASP A 127 0.96 0.18 -8.49
CA ASP A 127 0.42 1.53 -8.29
C ASP A 127 1.25 2.34 -7.30
N ALA A 128 1.91 1.67 -6.38
CA ALA A 128 2.83 2.26 -5.43
C ALA A 128 3.92 1.27 -4.99
N VAL A 129 5.01 1.79 -4.43
CA VAL A 129 6.10 1.00 -3.86
C VAL A 129 6.49 1.50 -2.48
N THR A 130 6.93 0.62 -1.59
CA THR A 130 7.54 1.03 -0.31
C THR A 130 9.03 1.32 -0.47
N ALA A 131 9.51 2.38 0.18
CA ALA A 131 10.91 2.80 0.14
C ALA A 131 11.45 3.15 1.53
N HIS A 132 12.76 3.01 1.76
CA HIS A 132 13.41 3.42 3.00
C HIS A 132 14.39 4.57 2.76
N ALA A 133 14.44 5.51 3.71
CA ALA A 133 15.28 6.71 3.62
C ALA A 133 16.60 6.57 4.40
N PHE A 134 17.19 5.36 4.44
CA PHE A 134 18.44 5.14 5.20
C PHE A 134 19.61 5.93 4.63
N LEU A 135 19.67 6.08 3.30
CA LEU A 135 20.64 6.93 2.60
C LEU A 135 20.27 8.44 2.65
N GLY A 136 19.27 8.81 3.46
CA GLY A 136 18.72 10.16 3.55
C GLY A 136 17.48 10.34 2.68
N LEU A 137 16.53 11.18 3.12
CA LEU A 137 15.26 11.40 2.44
C LEU A 137 15.44 11.96 1.02
N GLY A 138 16.44 12.83 0.81
CA GLY A 138 16.72 13.43 -0.49
C GLY A 138 17.12 12.41 -1.57
N SER A 139 17.71 11.28 -1.19
CA SER A 139 18.11 10.22 -2.13
C SER A 139 16.92 9.60 -2.90
N LEU A 140 15.71 9.71 -2.34
CA LEU A 140 14.47 9.21 -2.96
C LEU A 140 13.86 10.18 -3.98
N GLY A 141 14.45 11.38 -4.17
CA GLY A 141 13.95 12.43 -5.07
C GLY A 141 13.63 11.96 -6.51
N PRO A 142 14.50 11.16 -7.16
CA PRO A 142 14.21 10.60 -8.48
C PRO A 142 12.95 9.71 -8.49
N LEU A 143 12.72 8.92 -7.43
CA LEU A 143 11.54 8.06 -7.30
C LEU A 143 10.26 8.89 -7.13
N PHE A 144 10.30 9.95 -6.30
CA PHE A 144 9.16 10.84 -6.11
C PHE A 144 8.80 11.58 -7.40
N THR A 145 9.80 12.06 -8.13
CA THR A 145 9.62 12.74 -9.42
C THR A 145 8.99 11.82 -10.46
N TYR A 146 9.49 10.58 -10.55
CA TYR A 146 8.89 9.56 -11.42
C TYR A 146 7.43 9.32 -11.04
N ALA A 147 7.17 9.07 -9.76
CA ALA A 147 5.84 8.76 -9.26
C ALA A 147 4.82 9.89 -9.49
N ALA A 148 5.23 11.15 -9.33
CA ALA A 148 4.43 12.31 -9.69
C ALA A 148 4.05 12.31 -11.18
N GLY A 149 5.02 12.03 -12.06
CA GLY A 149 4.82 12.01 -13.51
C GLY A 149 3.96 10.85 -14.02
N THR A 150 3.89 9.74 -13.28
CA THR A 150 3.15 8.53 -13.67
C THR A 150 1.84 8.32 -12.90
N GLY A 151 1.50 9.21 -11.97
CA GLY A 151 0.30 9.04 -11.12
C GLY A 151 0.39 7.85 -10.16
N THR A 152 1.61 7.41 -9.83
CA THR A 152 1.89 6.33 -8.87
C THR A 152 2.30 6.88 -7.50
N GLY A 153 2.52 6.00 -6.52
CA GLY A 153 2.85 6.39 -5.15
C GLY A 153 4.15 5.79 -4.61
N VAL A 154 4.69 6.43 -3.57
CA VAL A 154 5.83 5.96 -2.79
C VAL A 154 5.49 6.05 -1.31
N LEU A 155 5.51 4.93 -0.60
CA LEU A 155 5.31 4.90 0.85
C LEU A 155 6.65 4.78 1.56
N VAL A 156 7.05 5.85 2.24
CA VAL A 156 8.33 5.90 2.95
C VAL A 156 8.19 5.26 4.33
N LEU A 157 9.10 4.34 4.64
CA LEU A 157 9.17 3.67 5.94
C LEU A 157 9.62 4.66 7.03
N VAL A 158 8.67 5.27 7.73
CA VAL A 158 8.94 6.19 8.84
C VAL A 158 9.23 5.41 10.12
N ARG A 159 8.35 4.45 10.43
CA ARG A 159 8.48 3.61 11.62
C ARG A 159 7.96 2.22 11.33
N THR A 160 8.77 1.21 11.56
CA THR A 160 8.42 -0.19 11.28
C THR A 160 8.08 -0.96 12.55
N SER A 161 7.18 -1.94 12.43
CA SER A 161 6.63 -2.69 13.57
C SER A 161 7.53 -3.79 14.15
N ASN A 162 8.75 -3.98 13.64
CA ASN A 162 9.62 -5.08 14.08
C ASN A 162 10.40 -4.71 15.35
N HIS A 163 10.88 -5.70 16.09
CA HIS A 163 11.55 -5.52 17.38
C HIS A 163 12.88 -4.74 17.27
N ALA A 164 13.60 -4.91 16.16
CA ALA A 164 14.90 -4.25 15.92
C ALA A 164 14.76 -2.78 15.48
N ALA A 165 13.55 -2.36 15.11
CA ALA A 165 13.32 -1.06 14.51
C ALA A 165 13.69 0.11 15.43
N THR A 166 13.62 -0.08 16.75
CA THR A 166 13.92 0.97 17.75
C THR A 166 15.37 1.42 17.70
N GLU A 167 16.32 0.55 17.35
CA GLU A 167 17.75 0.88 17.38
C GLU A 167 18.10 2.06 16.48
N VAL A 168 17.63 2.04 15.23
CA VAL A 168 17.89 3.12 14.27
C VAL A 168 16.78 4.16 14.30
N GLN A 169 15.52 3.74 14.25
CA GLN A 169 14.38 4.66 14.06
C GLN A 169 14.06 5.44 15.35
N GLY A 170 14.40 4.87 16.51
CA GLY A 170 14.30 5.52 17.82
C GLY A 170 15.55 6.24 18.28
N ALA A 171 16.65 6.20 17.52
CA ALA A 171 17.89 6.88 17.88
C ALA A 171 17.68 8.40 17.95
N PRO A 172 18.37 9.12 18.87
CA PRO A 172 18.33 10.58 18.93
C PRO A 172 18.78 11.21 17.61
N HIS A 173 18.02 12.16 17.11
CA HIS A 173 18.38 12.95 15.94
C HIS A 173 19.07 14.26 16.38
N ALA A 174 20.06 14.74 15.60
CA ALA A 174 20.84 15.93 15.94
C ALA A 174 19.98 17.20 16.09
N GLY A 175 18.87 17.29 15.35
CA GLY A 175 17.89 18.38 15.46
C GLY A 175 16.88 18.22 16.61
N GLY A 176 17.07 17.23 17.49
CA GLY A 176 16.12 16.87 18.55
C GLY A 176 15.14 15.78 18.10
N GLY A 177 14.50 15.14 19.08
CA GLY A 177 13.60 14.00 18.86
C GLY A 177 14.33 12.74 18.38
N THR A 178 13.60 11.84 17.73
CA THR A 178 14.12 10.60 17.15
C THR A 178 14.31 10.70 15.64
N VAL A 179 15.07 9.77 15.06
CA VAL A 179 15.21 9.63 13.59
C VAL A 179 13.84 9.48 12.91
N ALA A 180 12.91 8.71 13.47
CA ALA A 180 11.56 8.57 12.93
C ALA A 180 10.78 9.89 12.93
N GLN A 181 10.88 10.68 14.01
CA GLN A 181 10.22 11.98 14.10
C GLN A 181 10.80 12.98 13.07
N ALA A 182 12.13 13.04 12.97
CA ALA A 182 12.81 13.90 12.01
C ALA A 182 12.46 13.52 10.56
N LEU A 183 12.34 12.21 10.26
CA LEU A 183 11.91 11.73 8.95
C LEU A 183 10.44 12.07 8.66
N ALA A 184 9.55 11.93 9.65
CA ALA A 184 8.14 12.30 9.50
C ALA A 184 7.97 13.78 9.16
N GLU A 185 8.66 14.66 9.89
CA GLU A 185 8.66 16.11 9.62
C GLU A 185 9.33 16.45 8.28
N GLY A 186 10.40 15.74 7.93
CA GLY A 186 11.09 15.90 6.66
C GLY A 186 10.17 15.59 5.48
N LEU A 187 9.36 14.54 5.57
CA LEU A 187 8.35 14.21 4.57
C LEU A 187 7.29 15.31 4.45
N THR A 188 6.79 15.82 5.56
CA THR A 188 5.80 16.92 5.56
C THR A 188 6.35 18.16 4.89
N ARG A 189 7.56 18.61 5.27
CA ARG A 189 8.21 19.76 4.62
C ARG A 189 8.45 19.54 3.13
N LEU A 190 8.83 18.32 2.72
CA LEU A 190 9.02 17.97 1.32
C LEU A 190 7.70 18.06 0.53
N ILE A 191 6.61 17.54 1.09
CA ILE A 191 5.29 17.59 0.47
C ILE A 191 4.81 19.03 0.31
N GLU A 192 4.97 19.86 1.34
CA GLU A 192 4.61 21.30 1.30
C GLU A 192 5.45 22.06 0.27
N ALA A 193 6.77 21.85 0.25
CA ALA A 193 7.65 22.50 -0.70
C ALA A 193 7.34 22.12 -2.17
N ALA A 194 6.82 20.91 -2.39
CA ALA A 194 6.45 20.42 -3.71
C ALA A 194 4.99 20.73 -4.12
N GLY A 195 4.17 21.29 -3.23
CA GLY A 195 2.74 21.54 -3.50
C GLY A 195 1.92 20.27 -3.66
N TRP A 196 2.26 19.24 -2.89
CA TRP A 196 1.73 17.87 -3.01
C TRP A 196 0.68 17.51 -1.95
N GLU A 197 0.15 18.48 -1.22
CA GLU A 197 -0.62 18.30 0.01
C GLU A 197 -1.92 17.49 -0.20
N ARG A 198 -2.59 17.67 -1.35
CA ARG A 198 -3.91 17.04 -1.61
C ARG A 198 -3.85 15.75 -2.43
N ALA A 199 -2.84 15.60 -3.28
CA ALA A 199 -2.80 14.55 -4.30
C ALA A 199 -1.37 14.13 -4.68
N GLY A 200 -0.40 14.29 -3.76
CA GLY A 200 1.00 13.97 -3.98
C GLY A 200 1.34 12.49 -4.13
N PRO A 201 2.49 12.16 -4.71
CA PRO A 201 2.98 10.78 -4.83
C PRO A 201 3.55 10.23 -3.52
N VAL A 202 3.80 11.08 -2.52
CA VAL A 202 4.50 10.70 -1.30
C VAL A 202 3.51 10.35 -0.20
N GLY A 203 3.72 9.18 0.39
CA GLY A 203 3.03 8.69 1.58
C GLY A 203 4.02 8.14 2.61
N ALA A 204 3.49 7.63 3.71
CA ALA A 204 4.28 7.12 4.82
C ALA A 204 3.76 5.78 5.34
N LEU A 205 4.64 5.00 5.95
CA LEU A 205 4.31 3.79 6.71
C LEU A 205 4.69 3.98 8.18
N VAL A 206 3.71 3.84 9.06
CA VAL A 206 3.87 3.96 10.53
C VAL A 206 3.31 2.71 11.23
N GLY A 207 4.21 1.77 11.53
CA GLY A 207 3.95 0.53 12.25
C GLY A 207 4.23 0.58 13.76
N ALA A 208 4.32 1.77 14.36
CA ALA A 208 4.45 1.95 15.80
C ALA A 208 3.16 1.57 16.56
N ARG A 209 3.28 1.41 17.88
CA ARG A 209 2.15 1.29 18.80
C ARG A 209 1.93 2.64 19.52
N PRO A 210 0.72 2.90 20.05
CA PRO A 210 0.51 4.02 20.96
C PRO A 210 1.46 3.97 22.17
N PRO A 211 1.95 5.13 22.68
CA PRO A 211 1.63 6.49 22.23
C PRO A 211 2.44 6.97 21.01
N GLU A 212 3.55 6.30 20.66
CA GLU A 212 4.48 6.72 19.59
C GLU A 212 3.78 6.91 18.24
N SER A 213 2.82 6.03 17.91
CA SER A 213 2.06 6.15 16.65
C SER A 213 1.24 7.44 16.56
N HIS A 214 0.69 7.95 17.68
CA HIS A 214 -0.08 9.20 17.66
C HIS A 214 0.81 10.40 17.36
N ASP A 215 2.00 10.45 17.97
CA ASP A 215 2.99 11.50 17.71
C ASP A 215 3.44 11.50 16.24
N LEU A 216 3.87 10.35 15.71
CA LEU A 216 4.35 10.24 14.34
C LEU A 216 3.27 10.57 13.31
N VAL A 217 2.03 10.10 13.52
CA VAL A 217 0.92 10.37 12.61
C VAL A 217 0.50 11.84 12.65
N GLY A 218 0.57 12.50 13.81
CA GLY A 218 0.34 13.94 13.95
C GLY A 218 1.35 14.79 13.18
N ARG A 219 2.57 14.27 12.94
CA ARG A 219 3.61 14.92 12.14
C ARG A 219 3.46 14.71 10.62
N LEU A 220 2.50 13.89 10.18
CA LEU A 220 2.31 13.48 8.78
C LEU A 220 0.92 13.88 8.24
N PRO A 221 0.51 15.16 8.24
CA PRO A 221 -0.87 15.54 7.92
C PRO A 221 -1.31 15.20 6.49
N TYR A 222 -0.36 15.05 5.56
CA TYR A 222 -0.62 14.84 4.13
C TYR A 222 -0.32 13.42 3.67
N GLY A 223 -0.77 13.12 2.45
CA GLY A 223 -0.41 11.90 1.73
C GLY A 223 -1.07 10.63 2.29
N VAL A 224 -0.87 9.55 1.53
CA VAL A 224 -1.37 8.22 1.90
C VAL A 224 -0.60 7.69 3.11
N LEU A 225 -1.31 7.18 4.11
CA LEU A 225 -0.70 6.60 5.31
C LEU A 225 -0.99 5.10 5.39
N GLU A 226 0.03 4.27 5.54
CA GLU A 226 -0.11 2.86 5.91
C GLU A 226 0.09 2.67 7.42
N LEU A 227 -0.89 2.06 8.08
CA LEU A 227 -0.80 1.61 9.47
C LEU A 227 -0.87 0.07 9.51
N PRO A 228 0.27 -0.63 9.44
CA PRO A 228 0.28 -2.08 9.49
C PRO A 228 0.00 -2.58 10.90
N GLY A 229 -0.62 -3.76 11.00
CA GLY A 229 -0.78 -4.46 12.28
C GLY A 229 -2.17 -5.03 12.53
N LEU A 230 -3.14 -4.80 11.65
CA LEU A 230 -4.44 -5.48 11.73
C LEU A 230 -4.28 -7.00 11.72
N GLY A 231 -5.04 -7.66 12.61
CA GLY A 231 -5.03 -9.12 12.73
C GLY A 231 -3.77 -9.73 13.35
N ARG A 232 -2.86 -8.91 13.90
CA ARG A 232 -1.73 -9.41 14.70
C ARG A 232 -2.17 -9.70 16.14
N PRO A 233 -1.65 -10.77 16.78
CA PRO A 233 -1.89 -11.01 18.20
C PRO A 233 -1.49 -9.80 19.06
N GLY A 234 -2.34 -9.45 20.03
CA GLY A 234 -2.08 -8.36 20.96
C GLY A 234 -2.08 -6.95 20.34
N ARG A 235 -2.79 -6.74 19.23
CA ARG A 235 -3.24 -5.41 18.76
C ARG A 235 -4.73 -5.45 18.42
N THR A 236 -5.47 -4.53 19.01
CA THR A 236 -6.87 -4.28 18.67
C THR A 236 -6.99 -3.41 17.43
N VAL A 237 -8.17 -3.41 16.78
CA VAL A 237 -8.45 -2.49 15.67
C VAL A 237 -8.37 -1.04 16.12
N ALA A 238 -8.95 -0.72 17.29
CA ALA A 238 -8.92 0.62 17.87
C ALA A 238 -7.49 1.15 18.06
N GLU A 239 -6.55 0.34 18.55
CA GLU A 239 -5.13 0.72 18.69
C GLU A 239 -4.43 0.92 17.34
N VAL A 240 -4.92 0.32 16.26
CA VAL A 240 -4.36 0.49 14.91
C VAL A 240 -4.89 1.76 14.28
N VAL A 241 -6.20 2.01 14.35
CA VAL A 241 -6.85 3.15 13.67
C VAL A 241 -6.85 4.43 14.49
N GLY A 242 -6.70 4.33 15.81
CA GLY A 242 -6.74 5.46 16.75
C GLY A 242 -5.88 6.67 16.35
N PRO A 243 -4.61 6.49 15.94
CA PRO A 243 -3.76 7.59 15.46
C PRO A 243 -4.33 8.35 14.25
N ALA A 244 -5.18 7.72 13.45
CA ALA A 244 -5.72 8.27 12.22
C ALA A 244 -7.11 8.91 12.37
N LEU A 245 -7.75 8.88 13.55
CA LEU A 245 -9.15 9.30 13.75
C LEU A 245 -9.46 10.72 13.24
N ALA A 246 -8.51 11.65 13.31
CA ALA A 246 -8.68 13.03 12.84
C ALA A 246 -8.19 13.27 11.40
N ARG A 247 -7.72 12.23 10.70
CA ARG A 247 -7.16 12.36 9.34
C ARG A 247 -8.25 12.33 8.28
N THR A 248 -8.05 13.12 7.23
CA THR A 248 -8.89 13.15 6.02
C THR A 248 -8.24 12.48 4.82
N GLU A 249 -6.91 12.27 4.86
CA GLU A 249 -6.18 11.64 3.77
C GLU A 249 -6.30 10.10 3.77
N PRO A 250 -6.15 9.44 2.61
CA PRO A 250 -6.37 8.00 2.48
C PRO A 250 -5.50 7.16 3.44
N LEU A 251 -6.14 6.13 3.99
CA LEU A 251 -5.53 5.20 4.94
C LEU A 251 -5.45 3.79 4.33
N LEU A 252 -4.32 3.14 4.52
CA LEU A 252 -4.03 1.77 4.13
C LEU A 252 -3.90 0.92 5.39
N LEU A 253 -4.83 0.01 5.59
CA LEU A 253 -4.84 -0.90 6.74
C LEU A 253 -4.65 -2.35 6.26
N PRO A 254 -3.39 -2.80 6.08
CA PRO A 254 -3.14 -4.15 5.62
C PRO A 254 -3.41 -5.16 6.74
N VAL A 255 -4.23 -6.16 6.43
CA VAL A 255 -4.40 -7.38 7.22
C VAL A 255 -3.69 -8.54 6.53
N THR A 256 -2.95 -9.34 7.30
CA THR A 256 -2.23 -10.54 6.82
C THR A 256 -2.74 -11.79 7.53
N THR A 257 -2.05 -12.23 8.58
CA THR A 257 -2.30 -13.51 9.28
C THR A 257 -3.73 -13.65 9.77
N GLY A 258 -4.35 -12.56 10.24
CA GLY A 258 -5.73 -12.56 10.71
C GLY A 258 -6.77 -12.91 9.63
N ALA A 259 -6.45 -12.71 8.34
CA ALA A 259 -7.29 -13.07 7.21
C ALA A 259 -6.82 -14.37 6.54
N LEU A 260 -5.52 -14.48 6.23
CA LEU A 260 -4.94 -15.59 5.46
C LEU A 260 -5.11 -16.96 6.11
N ARG A 261 -5.20 -17.03 7.44
CA ARG A 261 -5.50 -18.28 8.18
C ARG A 261 -6.84 -18.94 7.83
N HIS A 262 -7.71 -18.24 7.10
CA HIS A 262 -9.03 -18.74 6.67
C HIS A 262 -9.04 -19.30 5.24
N GLY A 263 -7.92 -19.22 4.51
CA GLY A 263 -7.74 -19.89 3.22
C GLY A 263 -7.59 -21.41 3.34
N PRO A 264 -7.34 -22.13 2.23
CA PRO A 264 -7.39 -21.65 0.84
C PRO A 264 -8.83 -21.45 0.31
N GLY A 265 -9.86 -21.77 1.10
CA GLY A 265 -11.25 -21.60 0.67
C GLY A 265 -11.62 -20.13 0.46
N VAL A 266 -11.83 -19.73 -0.80
CA VAL A 266 -12.13 -18.34 -1.20
C VAL A 266 -13.28 -17.75 -0.39
N ALA A 267 -14.39 -18.48 -0.24
CA ALA A 267 -15.56 -18.00 0.52
C ALA A 267 -15.23 -17.69 1.99
N ARG A 268 -14.41 -18.53 2.65
CA ARG A 268 -14.00 -18.31 4.04
C ARG A 268 -13.02 -17.14 4.18
N LEU A 269 -12.07 -17.01 3.24
CA LEU A 269 -11.15 -15.89 3.20
C LEU A 269 -11.90 -14.57 2.98
N ARG A 270 -12.80 -14.53 1.99
CA ARG A 270 -13.67 -13.38 1.70
C ARG A 270 -14.53 -12.99 2.91
N ALA A 271 -15.15 -13.96 3.58
CA ALA A 271 -15.92 -13.71 4.79
C ALA A 271 -15.05 -13.13 5.91
N SER A 272 -13.79 -13.56 6.04
CA SER A 272 -12.86 -12.96 7.00
C SER A 272 -12.49 -11.52 6.65
N LEU A 273 -12.27 -11.22 5.37
CA LEU A 273 -11.96 -9.86 4.91
C LEU A 273 -13.14 -8.91 5.15
N ALA A 274 -14.37 -9.36 4.90
CA ALA A 274 -15.58 -8.59 5.17
C ALA A 274 -15.74 -8.27 6.67
N ARG A 275 -15.42 -9.22 7.56
CA ARG A 275 -15.39 -8.96 9.01
C ARG A 275 -14.36 -7.90 9.39
N TRP A 276 -13.15 -7.95 8.83
CA TRP A 276 -12.15 -6.91 9.08
C TRP A 276 -12.61 -5.52 8.61
N GLN A 277 -13.35 -5.43 7.51
CA GLN A 277 -13.97 -4.17 7.09
C GLN A 277 -15.03 -3.67 8.07
N GLU A 278 -15.87 -4.56 8.58
CA GLU A 278 -16.87 -4.23 9.61
C GLU A 278 -16.22 -3.71 10.89
N ASP A 279 -15.22 -4.43 11.40
CA ASP A 279 -14.51 -4.06 12.62
C ASP A 279 -13.81 -2.70 12.47
N VAL A 280 -13.18 -2.47 11.31
CA VAL A 280 -12.55 -1.17 10.98
C VAL A 280 -13.60 -0.07 10.88
N ARG A 281 -14.72 -0.29 10.19
CA ARG A 281 -15.78 0.72 10.06
C ARG A 281 -16.42 1.06 11.41
N THR A 282 -16.51 0.09 12.30
CA THR A 282 -17.01 0.31 13.67
C THR A 282 -16.03 1.17 14.48
N ALA A 283 -14.73 0.91 14.39
CA ALA A 283 -13.70 1.64 15.12
C ALA A 283 -13.29 2.98 14.45
N PHE A 284 -13.55 3.12 13.16
CA PHE A 284 -13.21 4.26 12.31
C PHE A 284 -14.41 4.57 11.40
N PRO A 285 -15.50 5.13 11.96
CA PRO A 285 -16.68 5.45 11.18
C PRO A 285 -16.35 6.51 10.13
N PRO A 286 -16.88 6.40 8.89
CA PRO A 286 -16.72 7.45 7.89
C PRO A 286 -17.18 8.78 8.48
N SER A 287 -16.36 9.81 8.37
CA SER A 287 -16.77 11.16 8.75
C SER A 287 -17.99 11.55 7.90
N GLN A 288 -19.05 12.08 8.53
CA GLN A 288 -20.31 12.47 7.87
C GLN A 288 -20.16 13.69 6.92
N GLN A 289 -18.95 14.03 6.47
CA GLN A 289 -18.72 15.19 5.62
C GLN A 289 -18.47 14.78 4.17
N ASN A 290 -19.55 14.96 3.38
CA ASN A 290 -19.63 15.04 1.91
C ASN A 290 -19.24 13.78 1.12
N VAL A 291 -20.22 12.90 0.98
CA VAL A 291 -20.33 12.09 -0.24
C VAL A 291 -21.44 12.69 -1.10
N ASP A 292 -21.07 13.61 -1.98
CA ASP A 292 -21.83 13.81 -3.21
C ASP A 292 -21.44 12.61 -4.10
N THR A 293 -22.16 11.49 -3.94
CA THR A 293 -21.97 10.29 -4.77
C THR A 293 -22.50 10.60 -6.17
N GLY A 294 -21.74 11.39 -6.94
CA GLY A 294 -21.79 11.37 -8.38
C GLY A 294 -21.19 10.06 -8.89
N ILE A 295 -21.80 8.93 -8.55
CA ILE A 295 -21.56 7.65 -9.23
C ILE A 295 -22.24 7.79 -10.59
N ASN A 296 -21.53 8.42 -11.54
CA ASN A 296 -21.76 8.11 -12.94
C ASN A 296 -20.82 6.97 -13.29
N ASP A 297 -21.45 5.86 -13.63
CA ASP A 297 -20.84 4.66 -14.19
C ASP A 297 -19.84 5.06 -15.29
N PHE A 298 -18.55 4.96 -14.99
CA PHE A 298 -17.47 5.26 -15.94
C PHE A 298 -17.35 4.10 -16.92
N ARG A 299 -18.36 3.91 -17.78
CA ARG A 299 -18.39 3.02 -18.94
C ARG A 299 -19.71 3.20 -19.68
N ASP A 300 -19.82 4.28 -20.45
CA ASP A 300 -20.59 4.30 -21.69
C ASP A 300 -20.21 5.56 -22.48
N ASP A 301 -19.17 5.44 -23.30
CA ASP A 301 -18.91 6.40 -24.37
C ASP A 301 -19.05 5.65 -25.71
N PRO A 302 -20.18 5.79 -26.42
CA PRO A 302 -20.36 5.15 -27.70
C PRO A 302 -19.52 5.89 -28.74
N VAL A 303 -18.43 5.25 -29.16
CA VAL A 303 -17.56 5.62 -30.27
C VAL A 303 -18.39 6.13 -31.46
N LYS A 304 -18.26 7.44 -31.75
CA LYS A 304 -18.57 8.01 -33.05
C LYS A 304 -17.68 7.35 -34.10
N ARG A 305 -18.28 6.54 -34.99
CA ARG A 305 -17.65 6.11 -36.25
C ARG A 305 -17.78 7.25 -37.27
N PRO A 306 -16.70 7.69 -37.94
CA PRO A 306 -16.83 8.44 -39.17
C PRO A 306 -16.75 7.48 -40.38
N ALA A 307 -17.62 7.72 -41.36
CA ALA A 307 -17.26 7.64 -42.76
C ALA A 307 -16.88 9.06 -43.20
#